data_AF-A0A523YED2-F1
#
_entry.id   AF-A0A523YED2-F1
#
_cell.length_a   1.000
_cell.length_b   1.000
_cell.length_c   1.000
_cell.angle_alpha   90.00
_cell.angle_beta   90.00
_cell.angle_gamma   90.00
#
_symmetry.space_group_name_H-M   'P 1'
#
loop_
_entity.id
_entity.type
_entity.pdbx_description
1 polymer ?
#
loop_
_entity_poly.entity_id
_entity_poly.type
_entity_poly.pdbx_seq_one_letter_code
_entity_poly.pdbx_strand_id
1 'polypeptide(L)'
;FPDTIWNDSKNSKLKQDRKDPNVLKPGDEVYIRDKEEKEESCASEERHSFKKKGVPEMFNIQFKINDEPRANEAYVLDIDGELSEGQTDENGIAEIWIPPNAKKGKISFRDREDEYELELGELDPITEISGVQQRLQNMGFYKGDIDGKMSDELEQAIRIIQERHDLEPTGKLDETTRNKIQEEHGS
;
A
#
# COMPACT_ATOMS: atom_id res chain seq x y z
N PHE A 1 7.11 -11.55 12.20
CA PHE A 1 5.76 -11.94 11.78
C PHE A 1 4.79 -10.88 12.22
N PRO A 2 4.41 -9.95 11.33
CA PRO A 2 3.43 -8.93 11.62
C PRO A 2 2.10 -9.55 12.06
N ASP A 3 1.66 -10.66 11.45
CA ASP A 3 0.45 -11.39 11.84
C ASP A 3 0.44 -11.86 13.29
N THR A 4 1.57 -12.35 13.81
CA THR A 4 1.63 -12.80 15.21
C THR A 4 1.45 -11.64 16.18
N ILE A 5 1.99 -10.47 15.83
CA ILE A 5 1.81 -9.23 16.60
C ILE A 5 0.36 -8.78 16.46
N TRP A 6 -0.14 -8.65 15.23
CA TRP A 6 -1.50 -8.24 14.92
C TRP A 6 -2.55 -9.09 15.62
N ASN A 7 -2.37 -10.42 15.65
CA ASN A 7 -3.31 -11.35 16.27
C ASN A 7 -3.10 -11.55 17.78
N ASP A 8 -2.15 -10.85 18.42
CA ASP A 8 -2.01 -10.91 19.87
C ASP A 8 -3.27 -10.35 20.55
N SER A 9 -3.74 -11.05 21.58
CA SER A 9 -4.93 -10.65 22.35
C SER A 9 -4.86 -9.21 22.88
N LYS A 10 -3.65 -8.71 23.19
CA LYS A 10 -3.44 -7.34 23.68
C LYS A 10 -3.62 -6.28 22.59
N ASN A 11 -3.59 -6.67 21.31
CA ASN A 11 -3.86 -5.80 20.17
C ASN A 11 -5.33 -5.82 19.73
N SER A 12 -6.23 -6.49 20.48
CA SER A 12 -7.65 -6.60 20.12
C SER A 12 -8.34 -5.26 19.87
N LYS A 13 -8.04 -4.22 20.64
CA LYS A 13 -8.55 -2.85 20.42
C LYS A 13 -8.03 -2.29 19.09
N LEU A 14 -6.73 -2.38 18.84
CA LEU A 14 -6.13 -1.95 17.58
C LEU A 14 -6.79 -2.63 16.38
N LYS A 15 -7.06 -3.95 16.44
CA LYS A 15 -7.75 -4.67 15.36
C LYS A 15 -9.21 -4.28 15.17
N GLN A 16 -9.87 -3.77 16.21
CA GLN A 16 -11.24 -3.27 16.10
C GLN A 16 -11.23 -1.88 15.44
N ASP A 17 -10.28 -1.04 15.84
CA ASP A 17 -10.12 0.32 15.33
C ASP A 17 -9.55 0.33 13.89
N ARG A 18 -8.61 -0.59 13.62
CA ARG A 18 -7.93 -0.80 12.35
C ARG A 18 -8.29 -2.19 11.82
N LYS A 19 -8.98 -2.25 10.68
CA LYS A 19 -9.39 -3.50 10.05
C LYS A 19 -8.25 -4.17 9.27
N ASP A 20 -7.24 -3.39 8.93
CA ASP A 20 -6.08 -3.78 8.11
C ASP A 20 -4.78 -3.57 8.92
N PRO A 21 -3.93 -4.59 9.07
CA PRO A 21 -2.65 -4.47 9.78
C PRO A 21 -1.65 -3.53 9.12
N ASN A 22 -1.78 -3.22 7.83
CA ASN A 22 -0.86 -2.38 7.08
C ASN A 22 -1.22 -0.89 7.14
N VAL A 23 -2.35 -0.55 7.77
CA VAL A 23 -2.88 0.82 7.86
C VAL A 23 -2.97 1.24 9.32
N LEU A 24 -1.92 1.93 9.78
CA LEU A 24 -1.80 2.46 11.14
C LEU A 24 -1.80 3.99 11.13
N LYS A 25 -2.25 4.59 12.23
CA LYS A 25 -2.26 6.04 12.42
C LYS A 25 -1.35 6.43 13.60
N PRO A 26 -0.67 7.59 13.56
CA PRO A 26 -0.04 8.15 14.74
C PRO A 26 -0.99 8.19 15.95
N GLY A 27 -0.53 7.64 17.07
CA GLY A 27 -1.32 7.48 18.29
C GLY A 27 -1.93 6.08 18.49
N ASP A 28 -1.88 5.23 17.47
CA ASP A 28 -2.20 3.81 17.63
C ASP A 28 -1.17 3.14 18.56
N GLU A 29 -1.66 2.33 19.50
CA GLU A 29 -0.82 1.56 20.41
C GLU A 29 -0.68 0.12 19.90
N VAL A 30 0.55 -0.28 19.59
CA VAL A 30 0.87 -1.65 19.16
C VAL A 30 1.64 -2.34 20.27
N TYR A 31 1.04 -3.38 20.86
CA TYR A 31 1.76 -4.26 21.77
C TYR A 31 2.68 -5.19 20.98
N ILE A 32 3.98 -5.08 21.23
CA ILE A 32 4.99 -5.98 20.70
C ILE A 32 5.36 -6.97 21.81
N ARG A 33 5.08 -8.25 21.58
CA ARG A 33 5.43 -9.32 22.52
C ARG A 33 6.94 -9.53 22.59
N ASP A 34 7.41 -9.98 23.74
CA ASP A 34 8.81 -10.37 23.91
C ASP A 34 9.17 -11.50 22.93
N LYS A 35 10.44 -11.52 22.50
CA LYS A 35 10.94 -12.58 21.62
C LYS A 35 10.98 -13.88 22.41
N GLU A 36 10.24 -14.88 21.94
CA GLU A 36 10.29 -16.24 22.45
C GLU A 36 11.50 -16.95 21.81
N GLU A 37 12.36 -17.56 22.63
CA GLU A 37 13.43 -18.41 22.13
C GLU A 37 12.83 -19.67 21.48
N LYS A 38 13.35 -20.02 20.30
CA LYS A 38 12.95 -21.21 19.58
C LYS A 38 14.12 -22.17 19.50
N GLU A 39 13.94 -23.36 20.01
CA GLU A 39 14.88 -24.46 19.87
C GLU A 39 14.43 -25.40 18.76
N GLU A 40 15.40 -25.92 18.00
CA GLU A 40 15.18 -26.93 16.96
C GLU A 40 16.16 -28.07 17.21
N SER A 41 15.62 -29.29 17.39
CA SER A 41 16.45 -30.48 17.55
C SER A 41 16.98 -30.92 16.19
N CYS A 42 18.29 -31.16 16.12
CA CYS A 42 19.00 -31.47 14.87
C CYS A 42 19.96 -32.64 15.08
N ALA A 43 20.19 -33.43 14.04
CA ALA A 43 21.16 -34.52 14.07
C ALA A 43 22.58 -33.99 14.27
N SER A 44 23.33 -34.59 15.20
CA SER A 44 24.75 -34.34 15.38
C SER A 44 25.54 -34.86 14.16
N GLU A 45 26.64 -34.18 13.81
CA GLU A 45 27.51 -34.53 12.66
C GLU A 45 26.91 -34.27 11.27
N GLU A 46 25.70 -33.71 11.19
CA GLU A 46 25.08 -33.26 9.94
C GLU A 46 25.06 -31.73 9.82
N ARG A 47 25.07 -31.24 8.57
CA ARG A 47 24.98 -29.80 8.29
C ARG A 47 23.52 -29.38 8.18
N HIS A 48 23.11 -28.48 9.07
CA HIS A 48 21.78 -27.87 9.06
C HIS A 48 21.84 -26.44 8.54
N SER A 49 20.78 -25.98 7.87
CA SER A 49 20.63 -24.60 7.39
C SER A 49 19.42 -23.95 8.05
N PHE A 50 19.64 -22.83 8.72
CA PHE A 50 18.60 -22.04 9.35
C PHE A 50 18.44 -20.73 8.58
N LYS A 51 17.24 -20.46 8.07
CA LYS A 51 16.90 -19.19 7.43
C LYS A 51 16.02 -18.38 8.38
N LYS A 52 16.45 -17.16 8.70
CA LYS A 52 15.59 -16.21 9.41
C LYS A 52 14.32 -16.01 8.61
N LYS A 53 13.16 -16.21 9.24
CA LYS A 53 11.89 -15.88 8.62
C LYS A 53 11.69 -14.35 8.67
N GLY A 54 12.10 -13.71 7.59
CA GLY A 54 11.80 -12.33 7.22
C GLY A 54 11.62 -12.37 5.72
N VAL A 55 10.42 -12.70 5.30
CA VAL A 55 10.10 -12.74 3.87
C VAL A 55 9.94 -11.27 3.46
N PRO A 56 10.48 -10.85 2.31
CA PRO A 56 10.04 -9.57 1.73
C PRO A 56 8.51 -9.55 1.67
N GLU A 57 7.92 -8.36 1.83
CA GLU A 57 6.48 -8.19 1.67
C GLU A 57 6.17 -8.07 0.18
N MET A 58 5.05 -8.64 -0.24
CA MET A 58 4.57 -8.47 -1.61
C MET A 58 3.82 -7.15 -1.70
N PHE A 59 4.24 -6.29 -2.62
CA PHE A 59 3.58 -5.04 -2.99
C PHE A 59 3.07 -5.16 -4.42
N ASN A 60 1.77 -4.98 -4.58
CA ASN A 60 1.11 -5.01 -5.89
C ASN A 60 0.67 -3.60 -6.27
N ILE A 61 1.01 -3.17 -7.47
CA ILE A 61 0.58 -1.89 -8.02
C ILE A 61 0.12 -2.08 -9.47
N GLN A 62 -1.04 -1.54 -9.80
CA GLN A 62 -1.59 -1.58 -11.15
C GLN A 62 -1.30 -0.26 -11.87
N PHE A 63 -0.67 -0.33 -13.04
CA PHE A 63 -0.44 0.82 -13.89
C PHE A 63 -1.42 0.86 -15.05
N LYS A 64 -2.01 2.04 -15.27
CA LYS A 64 -2.95 2.30 -16.34
C LYS A 64 -2.58 3.57 -17.11
N ILE A 65 -2.96 3.63 -18.38
CA ILE A 65 -2.94 4.84 -19.21
C ILE A 65 -4.32 4.98 -19.84
N ASN A 66 -5.00 6.10 -19.58
CA ASN A 66 -6.38 6.30 -20.02
C ASN A 66 -7.30 5.13 -19.62
N ASP A 67 -7.17 4.67 -18.37
CA ASP A 67 -7.88 3.51 -17.79
C ASP A 67 -7.56 2.14 -18.42
N GLU A 68 -6.73 2.07 -19.45
CA GLU A 68 -6.25 0.83 -20.06
C GLU A 68 -4.99 0.31 -19.36
N PRO A 69 -4.87 -1.00 -19.09
CA PRO A 69 -3.73 -1.58 -18.41
C PRO A 69 -2.43 -1.43 -19.22
N ARG A 70 -1.34 -1.06 -18.55
CA ARG A 70 0.02 -1.10 -19.13
C ARG A 70 0.53 -2.54 -19.14
N ALA A 71 -0.01 -3.37 -20.04
CA ALA A 71 0.26 -4.79 -20.04
C ALA A 71 1.66 -5.15 -20.57
N ASN A 72 2.32 -6.12 -19.94
CA ASN A 72 3.61 -6.68 -20.39
C ASN A 72 4.70 -5.62 -20.60
N GLU A 73 4.72 -4.55 -19.81
CA GLU A 73 5.66 -3.46 -19.96
C GLU A 73 6.82 -3.62 -18.96
N ALA A 74 8.06 -3.54 -19.47
CA ALA A 74 9.25 -3.72 -18.67
C ALA A 74 9.55 -2.47 -17.83
N TYR A 75 9.89 -2.68 -16.56
CA TYR A 75 10.22 -1.61 -15.63
C TYR A 75 11.54 -1.88 -14.90
N VAL A 76 12.14 -0.80 -14.42
CA VAL A 76 13.21 -0.80 -13.42
C VAL A 76 12.65 -0.23 -12.14
N LEU A 77 12.87 -0.92 -11.03
CA LEU A 77 12.47 -0.49 -9.70
C LEU A 77 13.70 -0.23 -8.86
N ASP A 78 13.75 0.95 -8.26
CA ASP A 78 14.72 1.36 -7.25
C ASP A 78 14.00 1.43 -5.89
N ILE A 79 14.37 0.57 -4.94
CA ILE A 79 13.91 0.66 -3.55
C ILE A 79 15.11 0.96 -2.66
N ASP A 80 15.11 2.13 -2.03
CA ASP A 80 16.19 2.58 -1.13
C ASP A 80 17.62 2.42 -1.72
N GLY A 81 17.79 2.53 -3.05
CA GLY A 81 19.05 2.39 -3.78
C GLY A 81 19.33 0.99 -4.35
N GLU A 82 18.48 0.00 -4.06
CA GLU A 82 18.57 -1.34 -4.64
C GLU A 82 17.73 -1.44 -5.92
N LEU A 83 18.42 -1.63 -7.04
CA LEU A 83 17.78 -1.78 -8.35
C LEU A 83 17.34 -3.23 -8.61
N SER A 84 16.13 -3.37 -9.13
CA SER A 84 15.57 -4.61 -9.65
C SER A 84 14.83 -4.35 -10.96
N GLU A 85 14.60 -5.41 -11.73
CA GLU A 85 13.88 -5.35 -13.00
C GLU A 85 12.66 -6.25 -12.94
N GLY A 86 11.60 -5.85 -13.63
CA GLY A 86 10.40 -6.65 -13.75
C GLY A 86 9.58 -6.27 -14.98
N GLN A 87 8.41 -6.89 -15.06
CA GLN A 87 7.45 -6.66 -16.13
C GLN A 87 6.05 -6.69 -15.51
N THR A 88 5.17 -5.80 -15.96
CA THR A 88 3.76 -5.87 -15.59
C THR A 88 3.07 -7.06 -16.24
N ASP A 89 2.03 -7.60 -15.61
CA ASP A 89 1.23 -8.69 -16.17
C ASP A 89 0.26 -8.19 -17.28
N GLU A 90 -0.64 -9.06 -17.74
CA GLU A 90 -1.67 -8.71 -18.74
C GLU A 90 -2.69 -7.65 -18.27
N ASN A 91 -2.82 -7.47 -16.95
CA ASN A 91 -3.70 -6.50 -16.31
C ASN A 91 -2.94 -5.23 -15.89
N GLY A 92 -1.67 -5.09 -16.27
CA GLY A 92 -0.83 -3.94 -15.90
C GLY A 92 -0.36 -3.95 -14.45
N ILE A 93 -0.42 -5.09 -13.76
CA ILE A 93 -0.01 -5.24 -12.36
C ILE A 93 1.48 -5.57 -12.30
N ALA A 94 2.23 -4.84 -11.48
CA ALA A 94 3.58 -5.21 -11.05
C ALA A 94 3.51 -5.85 -9.66
N GLU A 95 3.92 -7.12 -9.56
CA GLU A 95 4.09 -7.83 -8.29
C GLU A 95 5.55 -7.70 -7.82
N ILE A 96 5.76 -7.00 -6.71
CA ILE A 96 7.08 -6.56 -6.27
C ILE A 96 7.36 -7.09 -4.87
N TRP A 97 8.51 -7.72 -4.67
CA TRP A 97 8.99 -8.06 -3.34
C TRP A 97 9.80 -6.91 -2.76
N ILE A 98 9.27 -6.25 -1.73
CA ILE A 98 9.94 -5.14 -1.04
C ILE A 98 10.42 -5.53 0.36
N PRO A 99 11.54 -4.97 0.85
CA PRO A 99 11.89 -5.05 2.26
C PRO A 99 10.77 -4.46 3.14
N PRO A 100 10.48 -5.04 4.33
CA PRO A 100 9.40 -4.56 5.20
C PRO A 100 9.66 -3.15 5.79
N ASN A 101 10.89 -2.66 5.68
CA ASN A 101 11.28 -1.31 6.10
C ASN A 101 11.43 -0.34 4.92
N ALA A 102 11.05 -0.75 3.70
CA ALA A 102 11.07 0.12 2.54
C ALA A 102 10.15 1.33 2.76
N LYS A 103 10.67 2.52 2.47
CA LYS A 103 9.93 3.78 2.67
C LYS A 103 9.69 4.54 1.40
N LYS A 104 10.64 4.48 0.47
CA LYS A 104 10.53 5.14 -0.82
C LYS A 104 10.92 4.17 -1.91
N GLY A 105 10.25 4.30 -3.04
CA GLY A 105 10.61 3.60 -4.26
C GLY A 105 10.53 4.52 -5.46
N LYS A 106 11.21 4.17 -6.52
CA LYS A 106 11.01 4.76 -7.83
C LYS A 106 10.88 3.65 -8.86
N ILE A 107 9.84 3.70 -9.67
CA ILE A 107 9.64 2.78 -10.78
C ILE A 107 9.65 3.54 -12.10
N SER A 108 10.51 3.09 -13.01
CA SER A 108 10.72 3.72 -14.31
C SER A 108 10.42 2.72 -15.43
N PHE A 109 9.61 3.10 -16.41
CA PHE A 109 9.28 2.25 -17.55
C PHE A 109 10.24 2.51 -18.71
N ARG A 110 10.92 1.45 -19.18
CA ARG A 110 12.05 1.55 -20.12
C ARG A 110 11.69 2.20 -21.45
N ASP A 111 10.48 1.93 -21.93
CA ASP A 111 10.07 2.32 -23.28
C ASP A 111 9.43 3.72 -23.34
N ARG A 112 9.20 4.37 -22.18
CA ARG A 112 8.38 5.60 -22.11
C ARG A 112 8.99 6.77 -21.36
N GLU A 113 10.17 6.63 -20.76
CA GLU A 113 10.80 7.68 -19.91
C GLU A 113 9.89 8.17 -18.75
N ASP A 114 8.80 7.46 -18.45
CA ASP A 114 7.93 7.75 -17.32
C ASP A 114 8.57 7.22 -16.03
N GLU A 115 8.57 8.04 -14.99
CA GLU A 115 9.00 7.66 -13.64
C GLU A 115 7.88 7.94 -12.64
N TYR A 116 7.68 7.02 -11.70
CA TYR A 116 6.74 7.16 -10.60
C TYR A 116 7.46 7.00 -9.27
N GLU A 117 7.30 7.97 -8.38
CA GLU A 117 7.74 7.88 -7.00
C GLU A 117 6.68 7.13 -6.17
N LEU A 118 7.14 6.23 -5.31
CA LEU A 118 6.32 5.39 -4.44
C LEU A 118 6.62 5.77 -2.99
N GLU A 119 5.60 6.21 -2.26
CA GLU A 119 5.68 6.38 -0.79
C GLU A 119 5.13 5.11 -0.13
N LEU A 120 6.01 4.34 0.51
CA LEU A 120 5.73 2.99 1.00
C LEU A 120 5.52 2.96 2.51
N GLY A 121 4.45 2.29 2.94
CA GLY A 121 4.15 2.07 4.36
C GLY A 121 3.70 3.33 5.12
N GLU A 122 3.15 4.32 4.42
CA GLU A 122 2.65 5.59 4.99
C GLU A 122 1.21 5.91 4.55
N LEU A 123 0.38 4.87 4.40
CA LEU A 123 -1.02 5.02 4.04
C LEU A 123 -1.88 5.23 5.29
N ASP A 124 -2.42 6.44 5.45
CA ASP A 124 -3.35 6.77 6.51
C ASP A 124 -4.68 6.03 6.33
N PRO A 125 -5.42 5.79 7.44
CA PRO A 125 -6.74 5.18 7.37
C PRO A 125 -7.66 5.96 6.44
N ILE A 126 -8.42 5.24 5.61
CA ILE A 126 -9.47 5.82 4.74
C ILE A 126 -10.51 6.63 5.54
N THR A 127 -10.58 6.41 6.86
CA THR A 127 -11.44 7.19 7.75
C THR A 127 -11.00 8.64 7.92
N GLU A 128 -9.72 8.93 7.70
CA GLU A 128 -9.11 10.25 7.75
C GLU A 128 -9.12 10.92 6.37
N ILE A 129 -9.17 12.25 6.35
CA ILE A 129 -9.10 13.01 5.09
C ILE A 129 -7.76 12.81 4.38
N SER A 130 -6.66 12.74 5.13
CA SER A 130 -5.32 12.45 4.60
C SER A 130 -5.26 11.09 3.89
N GLY A 131 -5.91 10.06 4.45
CA GLY A 131 -6.00 8.74 3.83
C GLY A 131 -6.83 8.73 2.54
N VAL A 132 -7.79 9.64 2.40
CA VAL A 132 -8.53 9.85 1.14
C VAL A 132 -7.68 10.60 0.11
N GLN A 133 -7.00 11.68 0.53
CA GLN A 133 -6.08 12.44 -0.30
C GLN A 133 -4.98 11.54 -0.90
N GLN A 134 -4.34 10.71 -0.07
CA GLN A 134 -3.31 9.76 -0.49
C GLN A 134 -3.82 8.77 -1.55
N ARG A 135 -4.98 8.13 -1.32
CA ARG A 135 -5.54 7.16 -2.28
C ARG A 135 -5.91 7.81 -3.61
N LEU A 136 -6.53 8.99 -3.55
CA LEU A 136 -6.88 9.74 -4.77
C LEU A 136 -5.63 10.23 -5.50
N GLN A 137 -4.56 10.58 -4.79
CA GLN A 137 -3.27 10.96 -5.39
C GLN A 137 -2.59 9.78 -6.05
N ASN A 138 -2.55 8.61 -5.39
CA ASN A 138 -2.02 7.36 -5.95
C ASN A 138 -2.74 6.96 -7.24
N MET A 139 -4.06 7.21 -7.33
CA MET A 139 -4.86 6.96 -8.54
C MET A 139 -4.82 8.12 -9.56
N GLY A 140 -4.14 9.23 -9.26
CA GLY A 140 -3.98 10.38 -10.16
C GLY A 140 -5.16 11.36 -10.21
N PHE A 141 -6.17 11.21 -9.34
CA PHE A 141 -7.33 12.12 -9.26
C PHE A 141 -7.08 13.37 -8.42
N TYR A 142 -6.10 13.32 -7.50
CA TYR A 142 -5.78 14.43 -6.61
C TYR A 142 -4.32 14.84 -6.74
N LYS A 143 -4.08 16.15 -6.87
CA LYS A 143 -2.72 16.74 -7.03
C LYS A 143 -2.39 17.79 -5.97
N GLY A 144 -3.26 17.94 -4.97
CA GLY A 144 -3.04 18.86 -3.85
C GLY A 144 -2.20 18.25 -2.75
N ASP A 145 -1.98 19.03 -1.70
CA ASP A 145 -1.21 18.60 -0.53
C ASP A 145 -2.00 17.62 0.34
N ILE A 146 -1.31 16.64 0.94
CA ILE A 146 -1.88 15.74 1.94
C ILE A 146 -1.84 16.44 3.30
N ASP A 147 -2.74 17.40 3.52
CA ASP A 147 -2.80 18.21 4.74
C ASP A 147 -3.93 17.82 5.70
N GLY A 148 -4.72 16.80 5.34
CA GLY A 148 -5.84 16.29 6.12
C GLY A 148 -7.05 17.23 6.14
N LYS A 149 -7.15 18.20 5.22
CA LYS A 149 -8.28 19.13 5.13
C LYS A 149 -9.07 18.95 3.85
N MET A 150 -10.35 19.28 3.94
CA MET A 150 -11.22 19.35 2.78
C MET A 150 -10.88 20.62 1.99
N SER A 151 -10.32 20.45 0.78
CA SER A 151 -9.99 21.54 -0.14
C SER A 151 -10.89 21.50 -1.38
N ASP A 152 -10.95 22.59 -2.14
CA ASP A 152 -11.72 22.66 -3.40
C ASP A 152 -11.21 21.61 -4.40
N GLU A 153 -9.88 21.39 -4.48
CA GLU A 153 -9.27 20.38 -5.33
C GLU A 153 -9.67 18.96 -4.91
N LEU A 154 -9.76 18.70 -3.61
CA LEU A 154 -10.20 17.41 -3.10
C LEU A 154 -11.69 17.19 -3.37
N GLU A 155 -12.51 18.24 -3.27
CA GLU A 155 -13.92 18.18 -3.63
C GLU A 155 -14.10 17.82 -5.11
N GLN A 156 -13.31 18.42 -6.01
CA GLN A 156 -13.34 18.06 -7.43
C GLN A 156 -12.88 16.62 -7.68
N ALA A 157 -11.83 16.15 -7.01
CA ALA A 157 -11.39 14.77 -7.11
C ALA A 157 -12.49 13.79 -6.67
N ILE A 158 -13.22 14.12 -5.60
CA ILE A 158 -14.37 13.34 -5.15
C ILE A 158 -15.49 13.33 -6.19
N ARG A 159 -15.81 14.47 -6.81
CA ARG A 159 -16.82 14.52 -7.88
C ARG A 159 -16.46 13.60 -9.04
N ILE A 160 -15.20 13.59 -9.46
CA ILE A 160 -14.73 12.71 -10.54
C ILE A 160 -14.95 11.23 -10.19
N ILE A 161 -14.64 10.82 -8.96
CA ILE A 161 -14.91 9.46 -8.49
C ILE A 161 -16.42 9.18 -8.48
N GLN A 162 -17.23 10.12 -7.98
CA GLN A 162 -18.68 9.96 -7.96
C GLN A 162 -19.23 9.77 -9.37
N GLU A 163 -18.84 10.59 -10.34
CA GLU A 163 -19.24 10.45 -11.74
C GLU A 163 -18.78 9.11 -12.35
N ARG A 164 -17.54 8.71 -12.08
CA ARG A 164 -16.96 7.45 -12.57
C ARG A 164 -17.71 6.21 -12.08
N HIS A 165 -18.32 6.28 -10.90
CA HIS A 165 -19.08 5.19 -10.29
C HIS A 165 -20.60 5.40 -10.34
N ASP A 166 -21.09 6.25 -11.27
CA ASP A 166 -22.52 6.53 -11.47
C ASP A 166 -23.24 7.04 -10.20
N LEU A 167 -22.54 7.74 -9.32
CA LEU A 167 -23.07 8.42 -8.15
C LEU A 167 -23.40 9.89 -8.47
N GLU A 168 -24.24 10.51 -7.65
CA GLU A 168 -24.50 11.94 -7.75
C GLU A 168 -23.21 12.73 -7.41
N PRO A 169 -22.70 13.61 -8.30
CA PRO A 169 -21.42 14.31 -8.11
C PRO A 169 -21.54 15.50 -7.16
N THR A 170 -21.87 15.21 -5.91
CA THR A 170 -22.08 16.19 -4.85
C THR A 170 -20.78 16.82 -4.35
N GLY A 171 -19.64 16.17 -4.56
CA GLY A 171 -18.33 16.54 -3.99
C GLY A 171 -18.19 16.21 -2.51
N LYS A 172 -19.23 15.67 -1.88
CA LYS A 172 -19.22 15.33 -0.46
C LYS A 172 -18.62 13.95 -0.25
N LEU A 173 -17.69 13.84 0.69
CA LEU A 173 -17.15 12.56 1.13
C LEU A 173 -18.13 11.88 2.10
N ASP A 174 -19.01 11.04 1.56
CA ASP A 174 -19.86 10.14 2.33
C ASP A 174 -19.28 8.70 2.39
N GLU A 175 -19.93 7.82 3.14
CA GLU A 175 -19.49 6.43 3.32
C GLU A 175 -19.48 5.66 1.99
N THR A 176 -20.47 5.89 1.11
CA THR A 176 -20.55 5.25 -0.21
C THR A 176 -19.36 5.63 -1.07
N THR A 177 -19.07 6.94 -1.18
CA THR A 177 -17.94 7.48 -1.94
C THR A 177 -16.63 6.97 -1.37
N ARG A 178 -16.49 6.96 -0.03
CA ARG A 178 -15.30 6.46 0.66
C ARG A 178 -15.02 4.99 0.32
N ASN A 179 -16.07 4.16 0.32
CA ASN A 179 -15.94 2.74 -0.05
C ASN A 179 -15.52 2.58 -1.52
N LYS A 180 -16.03 3.41 -2.43
CA LYS A 180 -15.59 3.41 -3.84
C LYS A 180 -14.13 3.80 -4.04
N ILE A 181 -13.66 4.80 -3.30
CA ILE A 181 -12.23 5.16 -3.31
C ILE A 181 -11.38 4.00 -2.82
N GLN A 182 -11.79 3.32 -1.74
CA GLN A 182 -11.07 2.17 -1.22
C GLN A 182 -11.08 0.97 -2.18
N GLU A 183 -12.23 0.69 -2.80
CA GLU A 183 -12.40 -0.40 -3.77
C GLU A 183 -11.54 -0.17 -5.02
N GLU A 184 -11.54 1.05 -5.57
CA GLU A 184 -10.78 1.37 -6.79
C GLU A 184 -9.27 1.43 -6.56
N HIS A 185 -8.82 1.93 -5.39
CA HIS A 185 -7.39 1.97 -5.05
C HIS A 185 -6.81 0.57 -4.82
N GLY A 186 -7.65 -0.40 -4.44
CA GLY A 186 -7.20 -1.67 -3.89
C GLY A 186 -6.88 -1.55 -2.40
N SER A 187 -7.10 -2.65 -1.67
CA SER A 187 -6.82 -2.77 -0.23
C SER A 187 -5.33 -2.82 0.06
#